data_AF-A0A661JC17-F1
#
_entry.id   AF-A0A661JC17-F1
#
_cell.length_a   1.000
_cell.length_b   1.000
_cell.length_c   1.000
_cell.angle_alpha   90.00
_cell.angle_beta   90.00
_cell.angle_gamma   90.00
#
_symmetry.space_group_name_H-M   'P 1'
#
loop_
_entity.id
_entity.type
_entity.pdbx_description
1 polymer ?
#
loop_
_entity_poly.entity_id
_entity_poly.type
_entity_poly.pdbx_seq_one_letter_code
_entity_poly.pdbx_strand_id
1 'polypeptide(L)'
;MEVSEGVKETIVYHQGRRVRFYDGQGEFCLDFFFQLMRFDLSHGNRAIIEAIRRWAERLPYVAPSFAYEAKVRAVEALLEVMPYKWPAPLGRNHFCLLFRLTF
;
A
#
# COMPACT_ATOMS: atom_id res chain seq x y z
N MET A 1 -0.47 -6.77 -43.90
CA MET A 1 -1.11 -6.53 -42.59
C MET A 1 -0.23 -5.52 -41.90
N GLU A 2 -0.62 -4.25 -41.96
CA GLU A 2 0.13 -3.14 -41.37
C GLU A 2 0.13 -3.31 -39.86
N VAL A 3 1.33 -3.31 -39.26
CA VAL A 3 1.48 -3.20 -37.82
C VAL A 3 1.12 -1.76 -37.49
N SER A 4 -0.13 -1.52 -37.10
CA SER A 4 -0.57 -0.22 -36.61
C SER A 4 0.34 0.17 -35.43
N GLU A 5 1.09 1.26 -35.59
CA GLU A 5 1.97 1.84 -34.58
C GLU A 5 1.17 2.12 -33.31
N GLY A 6 1.21 1.17 -32.38
CA GLY A 6 0.50 1.20 -31.12
C GLY A 6 1.19 2.09 -30.10
N VAL A 7 1.29 3.39 -30.36
CA VAL A 7 1.48 4.35 -29.27
C VAL A 7 0.10 4.56 -28.66
N LYS A 8 -0.27 3.66 -27.72
CA LYS A 8 -1.45 3.85 -26.89
C LYS A 8 -1.27 5.18 -26.14
N GLU A 9 -2.23 6.07 -26.28
CA GLU A 9 -2.25 7.36 -25.60
C GLU A 9 -1.87 7.17 -24.13
N THR A 10 -0.91 7.98 -23.67
CA THR A 10 -0.51 7.96 -22.26
C THR A 10 -1.64 8.56 -21.44
N ILE A 11 -2.30 7.71 -20.65
CA ILE A 11 -3.33 8.17 -19.72
C ILE A 11 -2.63 8.89 -18.55
N VAL A 12 -2.79 10.21 -18.48
CA VAL A 12 -2.27 11.01 -17.36
C VAL A 12 -3.20 10.86 -16.18
N TYR A 13 -2.73 10.20 -15.11
CA TYR A 13 -3.51 10.05 -13.87
C TYR A 13 -3.63 11.40 -13.16
N HIS A 14 -4.85 11.91 -13.01
CA HIS A 14 -5.10 13.20 -12.35
C HIS A 14 -5.54 13.03 -10.89
N GLN A 15 -6.54 12.18 -10.66
CA GLN A 15 -7.12 11.96 -9.33
C GLN A 15 -7.75 10.57 -9.29
N GLY A 16 -7.97 10.02 -8.10
CA GLY A 16 -8.88 8.90 -7.96
C GLY A 16 -9.71 8.98 -6.69
N ARG A 17 -10.84 8.28 -6.73
CA ARG A 17 -11.76 8.14 -5.61
C ARG A 17 -12.36 6.75 -5.61
N ARG A 18 -12.05 5.96 -4.58
CA ARG A 18 -12.41 4.54 -4.51
C ARG A 18 -11.85 3.80 -5.75
N VAL A 19 -12.66 2.94 -6.36
CA VAL A 19 -12.35 2.14 -7.56
C VAL A 19 -12.25 2.93 -8.87
N ARG A 20 -12.32 4.27 -8.82
CA ARG A 20 -12.26 5.12 -10.02
C ARG A 20 -11.02 5.99 -10.00
N PHE A 21 -10.42 6.17 -11.17
CA PHE A 21 -9.47 7.24 -11.43
C PHE A 21 -9.93 8.11 -12.59
N TYR A 22 -9.48 9.35 -12.60
CA TYR A 22 -9.79 10.37 -13.59
C TYR A 22 -8.50 10.68 -14.35
N ASP A 23 -8.60 10.73 -15.67
CA ASP A 23 -7.50 11.15 -16.51
C ASP A 23 -7.35 12.68 -16.54
N GLY A 24 -6.36 13.18 -17.29
CA GLY A 24 -6.11 14.61 -17.45
C GLY A 24 -7.22 15.37 -18.20
N GLN A 25 -8.17 14.67 -18.83
CA GLN A 25 -9.34 15.24 -19.50
C GLN A 25 -10.61 15.19 -18.63
N GLY A 26 -10.54 14.53 -17.47
CA GLY A 26 -11.64 14.40 -16.52
C GLY A 26 -12.54 13.19 -16.77
N GLU A 27 -12.22 12.34 -17.76
CA GLU A 27 -12.92 11.08 -17.99
C GLU A 27 -12.51 10.06 -16.92
N PHE A 28 -13.49 9.30 -16.42
CA PHE A 28 -13.23 8.34 -15.36
C PHE A 28 -13.08 6.92 -15.90
N CYS A 29 -12.10 6.20 -15.37
CA CYS A 29 -11.84 4.80 -15.63
C CYS A 29 -12.01 4.00 -14.34
N LEU A 30 -12.60 2.80 -14.46
CA LEU A 30 -12.70 1.85 -13.36
C LEU A 30 -11.39 1.05 -13.24
N ASP A 31 -10.81 1.07 -12.04
CA ASP A 31 -9.56 0.40 -11.71
C ASP A 31 -9.84 -1.05 -11.27
N PHE A 32 -10.20 -1.91 -12.23
CA PHE A 32 -10.45 -3.34 -11.97
C PHE A 32 -9.18 -4.14 -11.67
N PHE A 33 -8.00 -3.56 -11.93
CA PHE A 33 -6.71 -4.22 -11.75
C PHE A 33 -5.99 -3.78 -10.47
N PHE A 34 -6.58 -2.87 -9.69
CA PHE A 34 -5.99 -2.25 -8.49
C PHE A 34 -4.55 -1.78 -8.73
N GLN A 35 -4.35 -1.16 -9.90
CA GLN A 35 -3.08 -0.77 -10.52
C GLN A 35 -2.06 -1.90 -10.77
N LEU A 36 -1.88 -2.85 -9.85
CA LEU A 36 -1.04 -4.06 -9.96
C LEU A 36 -1.45 -5.12 -8.91
N MET A 37 -2.75 -5.41 -8.76
CA MET A 37 -3.27 -6.37 -7.77
C MET A 37 -2.92 -5.98 -6.31
N ARG A 38 -2.97 -4.70 -5.95
CA ARG A 38 -2.82 -4.27 -4.54
C ARG A 38 -4.13 -4.39 -3.77
N PHE A 39 -4.05 -4.56 -2.45
CA PHE A 39 -5.21 -4.48 -1.57
C PHE A 39 -5.89 -3.12 -1.73
N ASP A 40 -7.17 -3.15 -2.11
CA ASP A 40 -8.00 -1.98 -2.32
C ASP A 40 -8.33 -1.31 -0.98
N LEU A 41 -7.50 -0.34 -0.61
CA LEU A 41 -7.96 0.82 0.18
C LEU A 41 -8.07 2.06 -0.72
N SER A 42 -8.27 1.78 -2.02
CA SER A 42 -8.01 2.50 -3.27
C SER A 42 -7.81 4.01 -3.15
N HIS A 43 -8.40 4.78 -4.06
CA HIS A 43 -7.91 6.13 -4.30
C HIS A 43 -8.56 7.13 -3.35
N GLY A 44 -7.76 8.05 -2.79
CA GLY A 44 -8.27 9.15 -1.99
C GLY A 44 -8.80 8.78 -0.59
N ASN A 45 -8.34 7.66 0.00
CA ASN A 45 -8.71 7.29 1.36
C ASN A 45 -8.17 8.31 2.38
N ARG A 46 -9.09 9.11 2.94
CA ARG A 46 -8.77 10.21 3.84
C ARG A 46 -8.05 9.76 5.11
N ALA A 47 -8.40 8.60 5.67
CA ALA A 47 -7.75 8.07 6.87
C ALA A 47 -6.27 7.75 6.63
N ILE A 48 -5.93 7.21 5.45
CA ILE A 48 -4.54 6.95 5.04
C ILE A 48 -3.79 8.26 4.81
N ILE A 49 -4.39 9.19 4.07
CA ILE A 49 -3.78 10.49 3.76
C ILE A 49 -3.44 11.26 5.03
N GLU A 50 -4.39 11.35 5.97
CA GLU A 50 -4.19 12.03 7.25
C GLU A 50 -3.15 11.32 8.12
N ALA A 51 -3.14 9.98 8.14
CA ALA A 51 -2.12 9.22 8.86
C ALA A 51 -0.71 9.47 8.30
N ILE A 52 -0.54 9.49 6.97
CA ILE A 52 0.74 9.79 6.32
C ILE A 52 1.18 11.21 6.63
N ARG A 53 0.30 12.22 6.48
CA ARG A 53 0.63 13.62 6.79
C ARG A 53 1.13 13.79 8.23
N ARG A 54 0.37 13.26 9.19
CA ARG A 54 0.73 13.30 10.61
C ARG A 54 2.09 12.68 10.89
N TRP A 55 2.41 11.55 10.25
CA TRP A 55 3.70 10.88 10.45
C TRP A 55 4.84 11.54 9.70
N ALA A 56 4.60 12.11 8.52
CA ALA A 56 5.59 12.88 7.78
C ALA A 56 6.06 14.11 8.56
N GLU A 57 5.15 14.79 9.27
CA GLU A 57 5.47 15.94 10.12
C GLU A 57 6.19 15.53 11.42
N ARG A 58 5.88 14.34 11.96
CA ARG A 58 6.38 13.90 13.29
C ARG A 58 7.66 13.09 13.24
N LEU A 59 7.71 12.06 12.40
CA LEU A 59 8.82 11.13 12.28
C LEU A 59 8.78 10.47 10.88
N PRO A 60 9.29 11.15 9.84
CA PRO A 60 9.21 10.66 8.46
C PRO A 60 10.07 9.41 8.24
N TYR A 61 11.16 9.28 9.00
CA TYR A 61 12.04 8.13 8.94
C TYR A 61 12.72 7.89 10.30
N VAL A 62 12.89 6.63 10.64
CA VAL A 62 13.72 6.17 11.75
C VAL A 62 14.38 4.87 11.36
N ALA A 63 15.60 4.64 11.85
CA ALA A 63 16.33 3.43 11.54
C ALA A 63 15.56 2.18 12.02
N PRO A 64 15.65 1.07 11.28
CA PRO A 64 14.95 -0.18 11.53
C PRO A 64 14.94 -0.71 12.97
N SER A 65 16.09 -0.62 13.63
CA SER A 65 16.34 -1.19 14.95
C SER A 65 15.56 -0.50 16.07
N PHE A 66 14.98 0.67 15.82
CA PHE A 66 14.21 1.41 16.81
C PHE A 66 12.73 1.01 16.79
N ALA A 67 12.13 1.01 17.97
CA ALA A 67 10.69 0.91 18.12
C ALA A 67 10.05 2.29 18.08
N TYR A 68 8.88 2.40 17.47
CA TYR A 68 8.08 3.62 17.46
C TYR A 68 6.61 3.26 17.44
N GLU A 69 5.79 4.22 17.87
CA GLU A 69 4.38 4.04 18.13
C GLU A 69 3.59 3.46 16.94
N ALA A 70 3.80 3.95 15.71
CA ALA A 70 3.13 3.37 14.54
C ALA A 70 3.52 1.91 14.28
N LYS A 71 4.80 1.55 14.46
CA LYS A 71 5.27 0.17 14.30
C LYS A 71 4.63 -0.77 15.31
N VAL A 72 4.54 -0.35 16.58
CA VAL A 72 3.92 -1.14 17.65
C VAL A 72 2.44 -1.38 17.36
N ARG A 73 1.68 -0.29 17.10
CA ARG A 73 0.24 -0.41 16.82
C ARG A 73 -0.06 -1.24 15.58
N ALA A 74 0.77 -1.13 14.54
CA ALA A 74 0.62 -1.93 13.32
C ALA A 74 0.82 -3.43 13.59
N VAL A 75 1.79 -3.79 14.42
CA VAL A 75 2.02 -5.19 14.83
C VAL A 75 0.86 -5.70 15.69
N GLU A 76 0.37 -4.92 16.66
CA GLU A 76 -0.79 -5.30 17.49
C GLU A 76 -2.03 -5.56 16.65
N ALA A 77 -2.40 -4.61 15.77
CA ALA A 77 -3.56 -4.75 14.88
C ALA A 77 -3.41 -5.96 13.94
N LEU A 78 -2.19 -6.22 13.47
CA LEU A 78 -1.92 -7.39 12.62
C LEU A 78 -2.11 -8.70 13.39
N LEU A 79 -1.65 -8.77 14.65
CA LEU A 79 -1.81 -9.95 15.49
C LEU A 79 -3.28 -10.24 15.83
N GLU A 80 -4.14 -9.21 15.92
CA GLU A 80 -5.58 -9.38 16.15
C GLU A 80 -6.31 -10.06 14.99
N VAL A 81 -5.92 -9.77 13.74
CA VAL A 81 -6.58 -10.29 12.53
C VAL A 81 -5.93 -11.55 11.98
N MET A 82 -4.75 -11.93 12.48
CA MET A 82 -4.03 -13.11 11.99
C MET A 82 -4.81 -14.39 12.33
N PRO A 83 -5.00 -15.30 11.36
CA PRO A 83 -5.78 -16.52 11.55
C PRO A 83 -5.11 -17.55 12.50
N TYR A 84 -3.84 -17.33 12.84
CA TYR A 84 -3.08 -18.15 13.79
C TYR A 84 -2.42 -17.26 14.85
N LYS A 85 -2.56 -17.60 16.14
CA LYS A 85 -1.85 -16.92 17.23
C LYS A 85 -0.36 -17.22 17.12
N TRP A 86 0.41 -16.31 16.55
CA TRP A 86 1.87 -16.39 16.53
C TRP A 86 2.44 -16.58 17.95
N PRO A 87 3.39 -17.51 18.19
CA PRO A 87 4.10 -18.37 17.24
C PRO A 87 3.43 -19.74 17.08
N ALA A 88 3.28 -20.18 15.83
CA ALA A 88 3.07 -21.60 15.56
C ALA A 88 4.29 -22.40 16.03
N PRO A 89 4.17 -23.70 16.37
CA PRO A 89 5.31 -24.55 16.73
C PRO A 89 6.15 -24.90 15.49
N LEU A 90 6.46 -23.90 14.65
CA LEU A 90 7.36 -24.00 13.52
C LEU A 90 8.64 -23.27 13.93
N GLY A 91 9.71 -24.04 14.05
CA GLY A 91 10.97 -23.69 14.71
C GLY A 91 11.68 -22.43 14.20
N ARG A 92 12.73 -22.05 14.93
CA ARG A 92 13.55 -20.82 14.90
C ARG A 92 14.18 -20.40 13.54
N ASN A 93 13.80 -20.98 12.41
CA ASN A 93 14.52 -20.83 11.14
C ASN A 93 13.73 -20.10 10.04
N HIS A 94 12.72 -19.30 10.37
CA HIS A 94 12.06 -18.44 9.38
C HIS A 94 12.59 -17.01 9.45
N PHE A 95 13.86 -16.88 9.05
CA PHE A 95 14.58 -15.62 8.85
C PHE A 95 13.91 -14.69 7.79
N CYS A 96 12.94 -15.20 7.01
CA CYS A 96 12.36 -14.49 5.86
C CYS A 96 11.13 -13.61 6.16
N LEU A 97 10.46 -13.72 7.31
CA LEU A 97 9.25 -12.90 7.58
C LEU A 97 9.54 -11.64 8.43
N LEU A 98 10.62 -11.63 9.23
CA LEU A 98 11.01 -10.46 10.03
C LEU A 98 11.89 -9.46 9.26
N PHE A 99 12.55 -9.88 8.17
CA PHE A 99 13.37 -8.98 7.34
C PHE A 99 12.55 -8.05 6.42
N ARG A 100 11.21 -8.22 6.33
CA ARG A 100 10.37 -7.46 5.38
C ARG A 100 9.60 -6.28 5.97
N LEU A 101 9.79 -5.97 7.25
CA LEU A 101 9.22 -4.77 7.90
C LEU A 101 10.28 -3.81 8.42
N THR A 102 11.52 -3.99 7.99
CA THR A 102 12.63 -3.17 8.46
C THR A 102 13.72 -2.87 7.45
N PHE A 103 13.45 -2.97 6.14
CA PHE A 103 14.18 -2.28 5.07
C PHE A 103 13.20 -1.94 3.95
#